data_AF-E1RK69-F1
#
_entry.id   AF-E1RK69-F1
#
_cell.length_a   1.000
_cell.length_b   1.000
_cell.length_c   1.000
_cell.angle_alpha   90.00
_cell.angle_beta   90.00
_cell.angle_gamma   90.00
#
_symmetry.space_group_name_H-M   'P 1'
#
loop_
_entity.id
_entity.type
_entity.pdbx_description
1 polymer ?
#
loop_
_entity_poly.entity_id
_entity_poly.type
_entity_poly.pdbx_seq_one_letter_code
_entity_poly.pdbx_strand_id
1 'polypeptide(L)'
;MIASKAKFRGAKKLQNIVGFRVPELVFKGPFLEAVSACMNYQKLDKRTREQLIHFFKDFLDCKCRQNPLCGCPERKFVKMIVELRISGLDHRQISEVMVDEYGIDIAPADILSFLESSVHILESIKDISKIEGKEDLSAETARLIASVSR
;
A
#
# COMPACT_ATOMS: atom_id res chain seq x y z
N MET A 1 -3.24 -8.32 -7.03
CA MET A 1 -3.08 -6.92 -6.60
C MET A 1 -1.95 -6.88 -5.58
N ILE A 2 -1.01 -5.92 -5.66
CA ILE A 2 0.19 -5.89 -4.80
C ILE A 2 -0.14 -5.93 -3.29
N ALA A 3 -1.25 -5.33 -2.87
CA ALA A 3 -1.75 -5.36 -1.50
C ALA A 3 -1.92 -6.79 -0.94
N SER A 4 -2.24 -7.79 -1.77
CA SER A 4 -2.42 -9.17 -1.29
C SER A 4 -1.12 -9.88 -0.89
N LYS A 5 0.04 -9.25 -1.14
CA LYS A 5 1.36 -9.77 -0.80
C LYS A 5 1.97 -9.07 0.43
N ALA A 6 1.37 -7.98 0.90
CA ALA A 6 1.86 -7.20 2.03
C ALA A 6 1.62 -7.94 3.36
N LYS A 7 2.68 -8.12 4.14
CA LYS A 7 2.65 -8.81 5.45
C LYS A 7 3.07 -7.88 6.58
N PHE A 8 2.57 -8.08 7.79
CA PHE A 8 3.01 -7.34 8.97
C PHE A 8 4.07 -8.13 9.74
N ARG A 9 5.28 -7.57 9.90
CA ARG A 9 6.36 -8.24 10.67
C ARG A 9 5.97 -8.50 12.12
N GLY A 10 5.16 -7.63 12.70
CA GLY A 10 4.70 -7.71 14.09
C GLY A 10 3.48 -8.60 14.33
N ALA A 11 2.99 -9.38 13.35
CA ALA A 11 1.69 -10.07 13.45
C ALA A 11 1.60 -11.01 14.66
N LYS A 12 2.67 -11.75 14.95
CA LYS A 12 2.74 -12.65 16.13
C LYS A 12 2.69 -11.88 17.46
N LYS A 13 3.32 -10.71 17.53
CA LYS A 13 3.26 -9.84 18.72
C LYS A 13 1.84 -9.29 18.91
N LEU A 14 1.21 -8.87 17.81
CA LEU A 14 -0.18 -8.43 17.78
C LEU A 14 -1.11 -9.52 18.31
N GLN A 15 -1.00 -10.74 17.77
CA GLN A 15 -1.77 -11.91 18.21
C GLN A 15 -1.67 -12.16 19.73
N ASN A 16 -0.47 -12.07 20.30
CA ASN A 16 -0.27 -12.28 21.74
C ASN A 16 -0.98 -11.21 22.60
N ILE A 17 -1.21 -10.01 22.07
CA ILE A 17 -1.86 -8.91 22.78
C ILE A 17 -3.38 -8.98 22.62
N VAL A 18 -3.88 -9.28 21.42
CA VAL A 18 -5.32 -9.35 21.16
C VAL A 18 -5.95 -10.65 21.67
N GLY A 19 -5.16 -11.70 21.89
CA GLY A 19 -5.64 -12.97 22.45
C GLY A 19 -6.35 -13.88 21.45
N PHE A 20 -6.37 -13.53 20.16
CA PHE A 20 -6.89 -14.37 19.08
C PHE A 20 -5.94 -14.35 17.87
N ARG A 21 -6.10 -15.32 16.96
CA ARG A 21 -5.23 -15.48 15.79
C ARG A 21 -5.37 -14.27 14.84
N VAL A 22 -4.24 -13.61 14.57
CA VAL A 22 -4.14 -12.50 13.61
C VAL A 22 -3.36 -12.99 12.39
N PRO A 23 -3.89 -12.88 11.16
CA PRO A 23 -3.15 -13.28 9.97
C PRO A 23 -1.98 -12.31 9.69
N GLU A 24 -0.95 -12.76 8.98
CA GLU A 24 0.18 -11.89 8.63
C GLU A 24 -0.19 -10.86 7.55
N LEU A 25 -1.14 -11.17 6.68
CA LEU A 25 -1.52 -10.31 5.55
C LEU A 25 -2.29 -9.09 6.04
N VAL A 26 -1.72 -7.89 5.84
CA VAL A 26 -2.23 -6.64 6.44
C VAL A 26 -3.58 -6.17 5.90
N PHE A 27 -3.92 -6.54 4.67
CA PHE A 27 -5.18 -6.13 4.04
C PHE A 27 -6.21 -7.26 4.01
N LYS A 28 -6.13 -8.20 4.95
CA LYS A 28 -7.21 -9.17 5.19
C LYS A 28 -8.14 -8.65 6.26
N GLY A 29 -9.44 -8.88 6.09
CA GLY A 29 -10.47 -8.39 7.01
C GLY A 29 -10.16 -8.64 8.48
N PRO A 30 -9.79 -9.87 8.90
CA PRO A 30 -9.43 -10.14 10.29
C PRO A 30 -8.23 -9.35 10.81
N PHE A 31 -7.25 -9.00 9.97
CA PHE A 31 -6.14 -8.14 10.38
C PHE A 31 -6.62 -6.70 10.57
N LEU A 32 -7.36 -6.17 9.59
CA LEU A 32 -7.87 -4.81 9.61
C LEU A 32 -8.80 -4.58 10.81
N GLU A 33 -9.65 -5.56 11.11
CA GLU A 33 -10.50 -5.57 12.31
C GLU A 33 -9.68 -5.68 13.59
N ALA A 34 -8.69 -6.57 13.65
CA ALA A 34 -7.84 -6.73 14.84
C ALA A 34 -7.08 -5.44 15.18
N VAL A 35 -6.50 -4.80 14.15
CA VAL A 35 -5.79 -3.54 14.31
C VAL A 35 -6.77 -2.44 14.71
N SER A 36 -7.93 -2.32 14.04
CA SER A 36 -9.00 -1.36 14.37
C SER A 36 -9.54 -1.49 15.79
N ALA A 37 -9.70 -2.73 16.28
CA ALA A 37 -10.20 -3.04 17.61
C ALA A 37 -9.12 -2.94 18.71
N CYS A 38 -7.85 -2.82 18.33
CA CYS A 38 -6.71 -2.81 19.25
C CYS A 38 -6.69 -1.51 20.09
N MET A 39 -7.54 -1.42 21.12
CA MET A 39 -7.68 -0.21 21.94
C MET A 39 -6.51 0.03 22.91
N ASN A 40 -5.58 -0.92 23.06
CA ASN A 40 -4.56 -0.86 24.10
C ASN A 40 -3.13 -0.99 23.54
N TYR A 41 -2.74 -0.02 22.70
CA TYR A 41 -1.39 0.13 22.15
C TYR A 41 -0.28 0.23 23.20
N GLN A 42 -0.62 0.45 24.48
CA GLN A 42 0.35 0.60 25.57
C GLN A 42 1.16 -0.68 25.83
N LYS A 43 0.66 -1.86 25.45
CA LYS A 43 1.38 -3.14 25.58
C LYS A 43 2.36 -3.42 24.44
N LEU A 44 2.37 -2.59 23.39
CA LEU A 44 3.29 -2.74 22.26
C LEU A 44 4.61 -2.03 22.53
N ASP A 45 5.70 -2.56 21.98
CA ASP A 45 6.96 -1.81 21.93
C ASP A 45 6.77 -0.52 21.11
N LYS A 46 7.58 0.49 21.44
CA LYS A 46 7.45 1.86 20.89
C LYS A 46 7.38 1.85 19.36
N ARG A 47 8.29 1.12 18.71
CA ARG A 47 8.37 1.00 17.24
C ARG A 47 7.10 0.41 16.65
N THR A 48 6.65 -0.75 17.13
CA THR A 48 5.44 -1.39 16.60
C THR A 48 4.21 -0.51 16.78
N ARG A 49 4.11 0.20 17.91
CA ARG A 49 3.03 1.16 18.16
C ARG A 49 3.06 2.32 17.16
N GLU A 50 4.21 2.92 16.93
CA GLU A 50 4.37 4.01 15.94
C GLU A 50 3.97 3.54 14.54
N GLN A 51 4.43 2.36 14.13
CA GLN A 51 4.08 1.75 12.85
C GLN A 51 2.57 1.54 12.67
N LEU A 52 1.89 1.04 13.70
CA LEU A 52 0.44 0.89 13.64
C LEU A 52 -0.26 2.25 13.59
N ILE A 53 0.20 3.25 14.34
CA ILE A 53 -0.37 4.61 14.27
C ILE A 53 -0.25 5.19 12.85
N HIS A 54 0.91 5.03 12.20
CA HIS A 54 1.09 5.46 10.81
C HIS A 54 0.15 4.69 9.87
N PHE A 55 0.09 3.36 10.02
CA PHE A 55 -0.83 2.51 9.26
C PHE A 55 -2.29 2.97 9.36
N PHE A 56 -2.74 3.32 10.56
CA PHE A 56 -4.09 3.82 10.79
C PHE A 56 -4.36 5.13 10.07
N LYS A 57 -3.48 6.11 10.27
CA LYS A 57 -3.64 7.44 9.67
C LYS A 57 -3.64 7.36 8.15
N ASP A 58 -2.71 6.60 7.59
CA ASP A 58 -2.49 6.64 6.15
C ASP A 58 -3.42 5.69 5.40
N PHE A 59 -3.78 4.53 5.97
CA PHE A 59 -4.59 3.53 5.27
C PHE A 59 -6.04 3.42 5.76
N LEU A 60 -6.31 3.62 7.06
CA LEU A 60 -7.64 3.40 7.64
C LEU A 60 -8.48 4.68 7.80
N ASP A 61 -7.89 5.87 7.64
CA ASP A 61 -8.63 7.14 7.77
C ASP A 61 -9.59 7.39 6.59
N CYS A 62 -10.79 6.83 6.66
CA CYS A 62 -11.84 7.07 5.67
C CYS A 62 -13.24 7.11 6.31
N LYS A 63 -14.16 7.84 5.67
CA LYS A 63 -15.54 8.03 6.15
C LYS A 63 -16.52 6.96 5.62
N CYS A 64 -16.01 5.89 5.02
CA CYS A 64 -16.84 4.84 4.44
C CYS A 64 -17.59 4.07 5.54
N ARG A 65 -18.87 3.74 5.29
CA ARG A 65 -19.69 2.98 6.23
C ARG A 65 -19.11 1.60 6.59
N GLN A 66 -18.41 0.97 5.65
CA GLN A 66 -17.81 -0.35 5.81
C GLN A 66 -16.35 -0.29 6.29
N ASN A 67 -15.82 0.86 6.73
CA ASN A 67 -14.46 0.97 7.27
C ASN A 67 -14.25 -0.05 8.41
N PRO A 68 -13.19 -0.88 8.39
CA PRO A 68 -12.02 -0.89 7.50
C PRO A 68 -12.11 -1.81 6.26
N LEU A 69 -13.23 -2.47 6.05
CA LEU A 69 -13.48 -3.45 4.97
C LEU A 69 -14.04 -2.84 3.67
N CYS A 70 -13.85 -1.53 3.47
CA CYS A 70 -14.37 -0.81 2.30
C CYS A 70 -13.47 -0.87 1.05
N GLY A 71 -12.29 -1.48 1.14
CA GLY A 71 -11.30 -1.51 0.05
C GLY A 71 -10.46 -0.23 -0.09
N CYS A 72 -10.72 0.81 0.71
CA CYS A 72 -9.88 2.01 0.76
C CYS A 72 -8.44 1.71 1.21
N PRO A 73 -8.18 0.85 2.23
CA PRO A 73 -6.81 0.59 2.67
C PRO A 73 -5.91 0.07 1.55
N GLU A 74 -6.38 -0.87 0.75
CA GLU A 74 -5.66 -1.44 -0.40
C GLU A 74 -5.40 -0.40 -1.47
N ARG A 75 -6.39 0.45 -1.78
CA ARG A 75 -6.25 1.53 -2.76
C ARG A 75 -5.25 2.58 -2.32
N LYS A 76 -5.29 2.98 -1.05
CA LYS A 76 -4.35 3.94 -0.47
C LYS A 76 -2.94 3.37 -0.42
N PHE A 77 -2.79 2.08 -0.09
CA PHE A 77 -1.50 1.39 -0.14
C PHE A 77 -0.89 1.38 -1.55
N VAL A 78 -1.70 1.02 -2.55
CA VAL A 78 -1.27 1.05 -3.96
C VAL A 78 -0.87 2.47 -4.38
N LYS A 79 -1.68 3.46 -4.00
CA LYS A 79 -1.40 4.88 -4.28
C LYS A 79 -0.08 5.33 -3.63
N MET A 80 0.16 4.98 -2.38
CA MET A 80 1.39 5.30 -1.65
C MET A 80 2.63 4.76 -2.38
N ILE A 81 2.60 3.51 -2.88
CA ILE A 81 3.71 2.94 -3.65
C ILE A 81 4.01 3.78 -4.90
N VAL A 82 2.96 4.19 -5.63
CA VAL A 82 3.11 5.04 -6.82
C VAL A 82 3.63 6.42 -6.45
N GLU A 83 3.15 7.02 -5.36
CA GLU A 83 3.59 8.34 -4.90
C GLU A 83 5.07 8.34 -4.48
N LEU A 84 5.51 7.31 -3.73
CA LEU A 84 6.92 7.13 -3.38
C LEU A 84 7.80 6.90 -4.62
N ARG A 85 7.27 6.20 -5.63
CA ARG A 85 8.00 6.04 -6.89
C ARG A 85 8.16 7.37 -7.62
N ILE A 86 7.09 8.16 -7.71
CA ILE A 86 7.09 9.48 -8.36
C ILE A 86 8.01 10.46 -7.61
N SER A 87 8.15 10.33 -6.29
CA SER A 87 9.10 11.14 -5.50
C SER A 87 10.57 10.73 -5.69
N GLY A 88 10.84 9.66 -6.45
CA GLY A 88 12.18 9.27 -6.87
C GLY A 88 12.75 8.04 -6.18
N LEU A 89 11.98 7.34 -5.35
CA LEU A 89 12.46 6.11 -4.71
C LEU A 89 12.44 4.94 -5.68
N ASP A 90 13.43 4.06 -5.57
CA ASP A 90 13.43 2.76 -6.23
C ASP A 90 12.61 1.70 -5.46
N HIS A 91 12.38 0.55 -6.08
CA HIS A 91 11.57 -0.54 -5.52
C HIS A 91 12.14 -1.13 -4.21
N ARG A 92 13.45 -1.03 -3.96
CA ARG A 92 14.07 -1.48 -2.71
C ARG A 92 13.88 -0.44 -1.62
N GLN A 93 14.12 0.83 -1.93
CA GLN A 93 13.88 1.95 -1.02
C GLN A 93 12.40 2.03 -0.61
N ILE A 94 11.46 1.80 -1.54
CA ILE A 94 10.04 1.71 -1.20
C ILE A 94 9.78 0.57 -0.22
N SER A 95 10.37 -0.62 -0.43
CA SER A 95 10.25 -1.75 0.49
C SER A 95 10.78 -1.41 1.89
N GLU A 96 11.91 -0.71 1.98
CA GLU A 96 12.49 -0.23 3.24
C GLU A 96 11.55 0.75 3.95
N VAL A 97 11.00 1.74 3.24
CA VAL A 97 10.00 2.66 3.79
C VAL A 97 8.76 1.91 4.30
N MET A 98 8.26 0.92 3.55
CA MET A 98 7.11 0.11 3.98
C MET A 98 7.38 -0.62 5.31
N VAL A 99 8.59 -1.15 5.46
CA VAL A 99 9.03 -1.85 6.65
C VAL A 99 9.22 -0.89 7.83
N ASP A 100 9.87 0.23 7.60
CA ASP A 100 10.26 1.14 8.68
C ASP A 100 9.07 1.94 9.20
N GLU A 101 8.28 2.54 8.30
CA GLU A 101 7.15 3.40 8.66
C GLU A 101 5.91 2.62 9.07
N TYR A 102 5.67 1.44 8.48
CA TYR A 102 4.40 0.71 8.65
C TYR A 102 4.57 -0.71 9.16
N GLY A 103 5.80 -1.22 9.31
CA GLY A 103 6.03 -2.62 9.65
C GLY A 103 5.57 -3.60 8.57
N ILE A 104 5.33 -3.11 7.34
CA ILE A 104 4.86 -3.87 6.20
C ILE A 104 6.05 -4.47 5.47
N ASP A 105 6.17 -5.79 5.52
CA ASP A 105 7.09 -6.57 4.71
C ASP A 105 6.46 -6.87 3.35
N ILE A 106 7.08 -6.33 2.31
CA ILE A 106 6.74 -6.59 0.92
C ILE A 106 8.01 -6.72 0.09
N ALA A 107 8.07 -7.75 -0.76
CA ALA A 107 9.28 -8.02 -1.51
C ALA A 107 9.54 -6.90 -2.55
N PRO A 108 10.79 -6.41 -2.70
CA PRO A 108 11.13 -5.43 -3.73
C PRO A 108 10.76 -5.89 -5.15
N ALA A 109 10.87 -7.19 -5.42
CA ALA A 109 10.45 -7.78 -6.71
C ALA A 109 8.95 -7.63 -6.97
N ASP A 110 8.11 -7.74 -5.94
CA ASP A 110 6.67 -7.55 -6.07
C ASP A 110 6.30 -6.10 -6.37
N ILE A 111 7.03 -5.15 -5.77
CA ILE A 111 6.91 -3.72 -6.07
C ILE A 111 7.32 -3.46 -7.52
N LEU A 112 8.48 -3.98 -7.94
CA LEU A 112 8.97 -3.81 -9.31
C LEU A 112 7.95 -4.32 -10.34
N SER A 113 7.49 -5.57 -10.19
CA SER A 113 6.50 -6.15 -11.12
C SER A 113 5.18 -5.37 -11.13
N PHE A 114 4.76 -4.80 -10.00
CA PHE A 114 3.58 -3.94 -9.94
C PHE A 114 3.77 -2.63 -10.71
N LEU A 115 4.92 -1.98 -10.56
CA LEU A 115 5.24 -0.74 -11.26
C LEU A 115 5.35 -0.97 -12.78
N GLU A 116 6.01 -2.05 -13.21
CA GLU A 116 6.09 -2.45 -14.62
C GLU A 116 4.70 -2.70 -15.22
N SER A 117 3.86 -3.48 -14.51
CA SER A 117 2.47 -3.71 -14.93
C SER A 117 1.68 -2.40 -15.04
N SER A 118 1.93 -1.45 -14.15
CA SER A 118 1.28 -0.14 -14.16
C SER A 118 1.71 0.70 -15.37
N VAL A 119 3.00 0.65 -15.72
CA VAL A 119 3.52 1.30 -16.94
C VAL A 119 2.86 0.72 -18.19
N HIS A 120 2.76 -0.60 -18.31
CA HIS A 120 2.10 -1.22 -19.48
C HIS A 120 0.62 -0.84 -19.63
N ILE A 121 -0.09 -0.68 -18.51
CA ILE A 121 -1.47 -0.18 -18.52
C ILE A 121 -1.49 1.27 -19.04
N LEU A 122 -0.59 2.13 -18.57
CA LEU A 122 -0.49 3.50 -19.04
C LEU A 122 -0.10 3.55 -20.53
N GLU A 123 0.79 2.70 -21.01
CA GLU A 123 1.13 2.59 -22.43
C GLU A 123 -0.12 2.25 -23.26
N SER A 124 -0.92 1.30 -22.80
CA SER A 124 -2.18 0.93 -23.45
C SER A 124 -3.16 2.10 -23.49
N ILE A 125 -3.30 2.85 -22.39
CA ILE A 125 -4.16 4.05 -22.32
C ILE A 125 -3.67 5.13 -23.30
N LYS A 126 -2.36 5.36 -23.36
CA LYS A 126 -1.74 6.33 -24.27
C LYS A 126 -2.03 5.97 -25.73
N ASP A 127 -1.92 4.70 -26.10
CA ASP A 127 -2.13 4.24 -27.47
C ASP A 127 -3.59 4.35 -27.89
N ILE A 128 -4.53 3.94 -27.03
CA ILE A 128 -5.97 4.15 -27.25
C ILE A 128 -6.29 5.65 -27.38
N SER A 129 -5.69 6.48 -26.52
CA SER A 129 -5.93 7.94 -26.55
C SER A 129 -5.49 8.56 -27.88
N LYS A 130 -4.39 8.09 -28.47
CA LYS A 130 -3.94 8.55 -29.81
C LYS A 130 -4.92 8.14 -30.91
N ILE A 131 -5.40 6.91 -30.87
CA ILE A 131 -6.38 6.40 -31.85
C ILE A 131 -7.67 7.22 -31.79
N GLU A 132 -8.12 7.56 -30.58
CA GLU A 132 -9.33 8.35 -30.33
C GLU A 132 -9.14 9.87 -30.51
N GLY A 133 -7.95 10.33 -30.93
CA GLY A 133 -7.64 11.76 -31.11
C GLY A 133 -7.62 12.57 -29.81
N LYS A 134 -7.46 11.93 -28.65
CA LYS A 134 -7.38 12.55 -27.32
C LYS A 134 -5.93 12.91 -26.97
N GLU A 135 -5.38 13.89 -27.67
CA GLU A 135 -3.97 14.28 -27.54
C GLU A 135 -3.59 14.72 -26.12
N ASP A 136 -4.46 15.45 -25.41
CA ASP A 136 -4.22 15.88 -24.03
C ASP A 136 -4.02 14.69 -23.09
N LEU A 137 -4.88 13.67 -23.21
CA LEU A 137 -4.79 12.45 -22.40
C LEU A 137 -3.56 11.62 -22.78
N SER A 138 -3.19 11.58 -24.06
CA SER A 138 -1.96 10.91 -24.50
C SER A 138 -0.71 11.57 -23.92
N ALA A 139 -0.65 12.91 -23.95
CA ALA A 139 0.46 13.69 -23.41
C ALA A 139 0.56 13.56 -21.88
N GLU A 140 -0.57 13.60 -21.17
CA GLU A 140 -0.61 13.36 -19.72
C GLU A 140 -0.09 11.96 -19.37
N THR A 141 -0.57 10.94 -20.09
CA THR A 141 -0.17 9.56 -19.87
C THR A 141 1.33 9.34 -20.12
N ALA A 142 1.89 9.98 -21.15
CA ALA A 142 3.33 9.94 -21.43
C ALA A 142 4.17 10.53 -20.28
N ARG A 143 3.72 11.63 -19.65
CA ARG A 143 4.38 12.21 -18.48
C ARG A 143 4.33 11.27 -17.27
N LEU A 144 3.21 10.59 -17.06
CA LEU A 144 3.05 9.63 -15.97
C LEU A 144 3.97 8.42 -16.15
N ILE A 145 4.05 7.86 -17.36
CA ILE A 145 4.98 6.77 -17.68
C ILE A 145 6.40 7.18 -17.31
N ALA A 146 6.84 8.35 -17.79
CA ALA A 146 8.19 8.85 -17.54
C ALA A 146 8.49 9.16 -16.06
N SER A 147 7.46 9.26 -15.21
CA SER A 147 7.62 9.46 -13.75
C SER A 147 7.70 8.13 -13.01
N VAL A 148 6.98 7.11 -13.46
CA VAL A 148 6.92 5.79 -12.82
C VAL A 148 8.09 4.88 -13.24
N SER A 149 8.55 5.02 -14.49
CA SER A 149 9.57 4.16 -15.11
C SER A 149 11.03 4.57 -14.84
N ARG A 150 11.29 5.47 -13.88
CA ARG A 150 12.65 6.00 -13.59
C ARG A 150 13.50 5.04 -12.75
#